data_AF-A0A957KQ91-F1
#
_entry.id   AF-A0A957KQ91-F1
#
_cell.length_a   1.000
_cell.length_b   1.000
_cell.length_c   1.000
_cell.angle_alpha   90.00
_cell.angle_beta   90.00
_cell.angle_gamma   90.00
#
_symmetry.space_group_name_H-M   'P 1'
#
loop_
_entity.id
_entity.type
_entity.pdbx_description
1 polymer ?
#
loop_
_entity_poly.entity_id
_entity_poly.type
_entity_poly.pdbx_seq_one_letter_code
_entity_poly.pdbx_strand_id
1 'polypeptide(L)'
;MDYYPDSFGAGSESYEARTDPTGNHYLKMTFISSEKPQPYSVNAEAAVMDVNRQTWAAQTNLIVHPSELYVGLRSATYFVEKGDPLEYDVIVTDVDGNVAEGKAATVRSVRLAWAFENGEWVQQEVDEQVCEITSTAEPQPCSFATTEGGEYRITAQVRDETERLNQTVVTAWVSGGQMVPSRDLEQQSLVLVPDKENYAPGDTARVLVQAPFADGQGLLTVARSGILYTENFSLDGGTATLEIPIKDGYLPNVNIQVDVNGSAPRLDDKGKPVEGAPAQPAYATGSLSLNIPPLSRTLAVEITPDATSLDPGAATGVAVKVVDADGAPVEGAELAIVVVDEAVLALTGYQLADPVATFYTARSADTSSYYGRQSMVLANPDLLQAEQGLGGGGDLMMRESAPYATATA
;
A
#
# COMPACT_ATOMS: atom_id res chain seq x y z
N MET A 1 -5.29 17.00 -32.27
CA MET A 1 -5.68 15.60 -32.56
C MET A 1 -6.10 15.07 -31.21
N ASP A 2 -7.35 14.64 -31.10
CA ASP A 2 -7.96 14.40 -29.79
C ASP A 2 -7.58 13.00 -29.28
N TYR A 3 -7.08 12.94 -28.05
CA TYR A 3 -6.56 11.74 -27.42
C TYR A 3 -7.56 11.16 -26.43
N TYR A 4 -7.78 9.85 -26.52
CA TYR A 4 -8.54 9.02 -25.57
C TYR A 4 -7.62 7.86 -25.16
N PRO A 5 -7.12 7.83 -23.92
CA PRO A 5 -6.41 6.65 -23.42
C PRO A 5 -7.42 5.53 -23.14
N ASP A 6 -7.12 4.31 -23.61
CA ASP A 6 -7.79 3.08 -23.16
C ASP A 6 -7.00 2.50 -21.96
N SER A 7 -7.72 2.27 -20.86
CA SER A 7 -7.56 1.24 -19.82
C SER A 7 -6.12 0.85 -19.42
N PHE A 8 -5.70 1.38 -18.26
CA PHE A 8 -4.40 1.20 -17.58
C PHE A 8 -3.26 1.99 -18.24
N GLY A 9 -3.34 3.31 -18.08
CA GLY A 9 -2.51 4.31 -18.75
C GLY A 9 -1.00 4.22 -18.48
N ALA A 10 -0.32 3.48 -19.35
CA ALA A 10 0.97 3.87 -19.91
C ALA A 10 0.81 3.95 -21.43
N GLY A 11 0.33 5.09 -21.92
CA GLY A 11 0.34 5.41 -23.34
C GLY A 11 1.66 6.10 -23.69
N SER A 12 2.37 5.61 -24.68
CA SER A 12 3.53 6.31 -25.26
C SER A 12 3.16 6.82 -26.64
N GLU A 13 3.35 8.11 -26.88
CA GLU A 13 3.25 8.71 -28.20
C GLU A 13 4.63 9.14 -28.67
N SER A 14 4.92 8.94 -29.96
CA SER A 14 6.19 9.32 -30.56
C SER A 14 5.97 10.39 -31.61
N TYR A 15 6.78 11.45 -31.56
CA TYR A 15 6.72 12.56 -32.49
C TYR A 15 8.09 12.73 -33.15
N GLU A 16 8.10 12.88 -34.47
CA GLU A 16 9.30 13.26 -35.22
C GLU A 16 9.16 14.68 -35.73
N ALA A 17 10.18 15.49 -35.49
CA ALA A 17 10.23 16.86 -35.97
C ALA A 17 11.67 17.31 -36.22
N ARG A 18 11.81 18.45 -36.89
CA ARG A 18 13.10 19.10 -37.14
C ARG A 18 13.17 20.38 -36.35
N THR A 19 14.30 20.60 -35.68
CA THR A 19 14.60 21.87 -35.01
C THR A 19 14.67 23.01 -36.03
N ASP A 20 14.35 24.22 -35.58
CA ASP A 20 14.53 25.43 -36.36
C ASP A 20 16.04 25.78 -36.52
N PRO A 21 16.41 26.81 -37.30
CA PRO A 21 17.81 27.23 -37.46
C PRO A 21 18.52 27.68 -36.18
N THR A 22 17.77 27.91 -35.08
CA THR A 22 18.31 28.25 -33.76
C THR A 22 18.46 27.02 -32.85
N GLY A 23 18.09 25.83 -33.34
CA GLY A 23 18.16 24.57 -32.59
C GLY A 23 16.94 24.28 -31.72
N ASN A 24 15.86 25.07 -31.83
CA ASN A 24 14.68 24.94 -30.99
C ASN A 24 13.57 24.14 -31.68
N HIS A 25 12.81 23.37 -30.90
CA HIS A 25 11.56 22.75 -31.33
C HIS A 25 10.56 22.78 -30.16
N TYR A 26 9.29 23.07 -30.45
CA TYR A 26 8.23 23.12 -29.44
C TYR A 26 7.18 22.06 -29.74
N LEU A 27 7.04 21.09 -28.84
CA LEU A 27 5.94 20.13 -28.86
C LEU A 27 4.76 20.72 -28.09
N LYS A 28 3.64 20.95 -28.78
CA LYS A 28 2.39 21.34 -28.12
C LYS A 28 1.62 20.10 -27.71
N MET A 29 1.51 19.87 -26.41
CA MET A 29 0.67 18.82 -25.84
C MET A 29 -0.63 19.44 -25.33
N THR A 30 -1.77 18.86 -25.70
CA THR A 30 -3.09 19.25 -25.19
C THR A 30 -3.67 18.06 -24.46
N PHE A 31 -3.90 18.22 -23.16
CA PHE A 31 -4.58 17.21 -22.34
C PHE A 31 -6.08 17.48 -22.39
N ILE A 32 -6.86 16.50 -22.87
CA ILE A 32 -8.29 16.68 -23.17
C ILE A 32 -9.16 16.09 -22.08
N SER A 33 -8.81 14.89 -21.62
CA SER A 33 -9.48 14.22 -20.52
C SER A 33 -8.51 13.33 -19.76
N SER A 34 -8.82 13.11 -18.49
CA SER A 34 -8.22 12.08 -17.66
C SER A 34 -9.28 11.04 -17.33
N GLU A 35 -8.98 9.74 -17.46
CA GLU A 35 -9.91 8.68 -17.06
C GLU A 35 -10.28 8.78 -15.58
N LYS A 36 -9.30 9.12 -14.74
CA LYS A 36 -9.49 9.35 -13.31
C LYS A 36 -9.14 10.80 -12.97
N PRO A 37 -9.91 11.48 -12.12
CA PRO A 37 -9.61 12.84 -11.65
C PRO A 37 -8.44 12.87 -10.64
N GLN A 38 -7.27 12.38 -11.06
CA GLN A 38 -6.05 12.23 -10.26
C GLN A 38 -4.84 12.86 -11.00
N PRO A 39 -3.75 13.22 -10.30
CA PRO A 39 -2.52 13.68 -10.95
C PRO A 39 -1.90 12.59 -11.83
N TYR A 40 -1.42 12.99 -13.01
CA TYR A 40 -0.64 12.13 -13.90
C TYR A 40 0.79 12.66 -14.02
N SER A 41 1.76 11.75 -14.03
CA SER A 41 3.15 12.08 -14.39
C SER A 41 3.37 11.77 -15.87
N VAL A 42 3.78 12.77 -16.64
CA VAL A 42 4.14 12.66 -18.05
C VAL A 42 5.66 12.68 -18.16
N ASN A 43 6.25 11.56 -18.53
CA ASN A 43 7.65 11.50 -18.92
C ASN A 43 7.78 11.86 -20.40
N ALA A 44 8.60 12.86 -20.70
CA ALA A 44 8.90 13.29 -22.05
C ALA A 44 10.38 13.06 -22.34
N GLU A 45 10.67 12.19 -23.30
CA GLU A 45 12.02 11.92 -23.80
C GLU A 45 12.18 12.53 -25.19
N ALA A 46 13.29 13.22 -25.42
CA ALA A 46 13.65 13.79 -26.71
C ALA A 46 15.05 13.35 -27.11
N ALA A 47 15.18 12.82 -28.33
CA ALA A 47 16.46 12.45 -28.93
C ALA A 47 16.70 13.32 -30.17
N VAL A 48 17.82 14.04 -30.19
CA VAL A 48 18.25 14.85 -31.33
C VAL A 48 19.45 14.19 -31.99
N MET A 49 19.33 13.91 -33.28
CA MET A 49 20.39 13.30 -34.09
C MET A 49 21.11 14.36 -34.92
N ASP A 50 22.44 14.42 -34.78
CA ASP A 50 23.31 15.33 -35.54
C ASP A 50 23.66 14.77 -36.93
N VAL A 51 24.18 15.61 -37.81
CA VAL A 51 24.63 15.28 -39.18
C VAL A 51 25.70 14.19 -39.19
N ASN A 52 26.45 14.01 -38.10
CA ASN A 52 27.43 12.95 -37.92
C ASN A 52 26.83 11.61 -37.42
N ARG A 53 25.50 11.52 -37.29
CA ARG A 53 24.73 10.38 -36.76
C ARG A 53 24.94 10.08 -35.28
N GLN A 54 25.46 11.03 -34.51
CA GLN A 54 25.43 10.97 -33.06
C GLN A 54 24.06 11.42 -32.55
N THR A 55 23.58 10.78 -31.49
CA THR A 55 22.29 11.07 -30.87
C THR A 55 22.53 11.57 -29.45
N TRP A 56 21.93 12.69 -29.10
CA TRP A 56 21.82 13.16 -27.72
C TRP A 56 20.38 13.03 -27.27
N ALA A 57 20.18 12.36 -26.14
CA ALA A 57 18.87 12.19 -25.53
C ALA A 57 18.80 12.96 -24.21
N ALA A 58 17.63 13.52 -23.94
CA ALA A 58 17.28 14.11 -22.67
C ALA A 58 15.86 13.70 -22.30
N GLN A 59 15.59 13.59 -21.00
CA GLN A 59 14.26 13.31 -20.49
C GLN A 59 13.86 14.35 -19.44
N THR A 60 12.56 14.59 -19.32
CA THR A 60 11.97 15.42 -18.28
C THR A 60 10.65 14.82 -17.81
N ASN A 61 10.25 15.14 -16.57
CA ASN A 61 8.97 14.72 -16.00
C ASN A 61 8.11 15.95 -15.73
N LEU A 62 6.84 15.89 -16.13
CA LEU A 62 5.83 16.92 -15.89
C LEU A 62 4.68 16.30 -15.10
N ILE A 63 4.21 16.98 -14.05
CA ILE A 63 2.96 16.62 -13.38
C ILE A 63 1.81 17.38 -14.04
N VAL A 64 0.78 16.65 -14.46
CA VAL A 64 -0.47 17.19 -14.97
C VAL A 64 -1.53 17.05 -13.89
N HIS A 65 -1.96 18.19 -13.33
CA HIS A 65 -2.98 18.23 -12.30
C HIS A 65 -4.38 18.17 -12.95
N PRO A 66 -5.32 17.37 -12.41
CA PRO A 66 -6.65 17.22 -12.99
C PRO A 66 -7.54 18.45 -12.73
N SER A 67 -7.18 19.27 -11.74
CA SER A 67 -7.87 20.46 -11.26
C SER A 67 -6.86 21.41 -10.63
N GLU A 68 -7.23 22.69 -10.44
CA GLU A 68 -6.45 23.65 -9.64
C GLU A 68 -6.54 23.37 -8.13
N LEU A 69 -7.46 22.50 -7.72
CA LEU A 69 -7.66 22.11 -6.33
C LEU A 69 -7.34 20.65 -6.10
N TYR A 70 -6.93 20.34 -4.87
CA TYR A 70 -6.75 19.00 -4.33
C TYR A 70 -7.59 18.84 -3.07
N VAL A 71 -8.14 17.64 -2.87
CA VAL A 71 -8.78 17.26 -1.61
C VAL A 71 -7.94 16.19 -0.91
N GLY A 72 -7.50 16.46 0.31
CA GLY A 72 -6.75 15.54 1.15
C GLY A 72 -7.65 14.86 2.17
N LEU A 73 -7.37 13.58 2.44
CA LEU A 73 -7.98 12.80 3.51
C LEU A 73 -6.89 12.35 4.49
N ARG A 74 -7.14 12.52 5.79
CA ARG A 74 -6.28 11.99 6.85
C ARG A 74 -7.14 11.24 7.86
N SER A 75 -6.69 10.04 8.24
CA SER A 75 -7.21 9.29 9.39
C SER A 75 -6.05 9.00 10.34
N ALA A 76 -6.36 8.83 11.62
CA ALA A 76 -5.39 8.42 12.64
C ALA A 76 -5.02 6.92 12.55
N THR A 77 -5.88 6.11 11.92
CA THR A 77 -5.70 4.66 11.76
C THR A 77 -6.22 4.20 10.40
N TYR A 78 -5.65 3.11 9.87
CA TYR A 78 -6.17 2.46 8.66
C TYR A 78 -7.29 1.46 8.94
N PHE A 79 -7.48 1.04 10.19
CA PHE A 79 -8.57 0.14 10.55
C PHE A 79 -9.24 0.48 11.88
N VAL A 80 -10.49 0.03 12.04
CA VAL A 80 -11.31 0.17 13.24
C VAL A 80 -12.03 -1.15 13.57
N GLU A 81 -12.54 -1.26 14.80
CA GLU A 81 -13.39 -2.40 15.17
C GLU A 81 -14.81 -2.24 14.63
N LYS A 82 -15.54 -3.35 14.49
CA LYS A 82 -16.94 -3.34 14.02
C LYS A 82 -17.79 -2.52 14.97
N GLY A 83 -18.44 -1.46 14.45
CA GLY A 83 -19.26 -0.54 15.22
C GLY A 83 -18.55 0.76 15.60
N ASP A 84 -17.22 0.81 15.53
CA ASP A 84 -16.45 2.04 15.73
C ASP A 84 -16.39 2.84 14.42
N PRO A 85 -16.76 4.13 14.43
CA PRO A 85 -16.83 4.91 13.20
C PRO A 85 -15.46 5.12 12.55
N LEU A 86 -15.47 5.24 11.21
CA LEU A 86 -14.31 5.72 10.46
C LEU A 86 -14.30 7.25 10.50
N GLU A 87 -13.27 7.81 11.11
CA GLU A 87 -13.07 9.26 11.26
C GLU A 87 -12.01 9.78 10.28
N TYR A 88 -12.37 10.80 9.51
CA TYR A 88 -11.48 11.44 8.54
C TYR A 88 -11.47 12.95 8.70
N ASP A 89 -10.27 13.52 8.72
CA ASP A 89 -10.03 14.94 8.51
C ASP A 89 -9.91 15.22 7.00
N VAL A 90 -10.67 16.20 6.54
CA VAL A 90 -10.73 16.63 5.14
C VAL A 90 -10.12 18.02 5.00
N ILE A 91 -9.22 18.20 4.06
CA ILE A 91 -8.64 19.50 3.72
C ILE A 91 -8.68 19.71 2.22
N VAL A 92 -8.83 20.97 1.78
CA VAL A 92 -8.73 21.33 0.35
C VAL A 92 -7.55 22.28 0.19
N THR A 93 -6.69 22.02 -0.79
CA THR A 93 -5.53 22.86 -1.10
C THR A 93 -5.50 23.24 -2.58
N ASP A 94 -4.72 24.25 -2.92
CA ASP A 94 -4.29 24.48 -4.30
C ASP A 94 -3.17 23.50 -4.71
N VAL A 95 -2.66 23.64 -5.94
CA VAL A 95 -1.56 22.82 -6.48
C VAL A 95 -0.22 23.05 -5.79
N ASP A 96 -0.05 24.19 -5.11
CA ASP A 96 1.16 24.58 -4.39
C ASP A 96 1.13 24.13 -2.91
N GLY A 97 -0.02 23.59 -2.45
CA GLY A 97 -0.22 23.09 -1.10
C GLY A 97 -0.76 24.13 -0.12
N ASN A 98 -1.15 25.33 -0.58
CA ASN A 98 -1.81 26.30 0.29
C ASN A 98 -3.28 25.92 0.50
N VAL A 99 -3.80 26.15 1.70
CA VAL A 99 -5.21 25.84 2.02
C VAL A 99 -6.16 26.71 1.18
N ALA A 100 -7.11 26.06 0.52
CA ALA A 100 -8.12 26.71 -0.29
C ALA A 100 -9.48 26.69 0.45
N GLU A 101 -9.86 27.83 1.03
CA GLU A 101 -11.06 27.98 1.84
C GLU A 101 -12.34 28.22 1.00
N GLY A 102 -13.50 27.90 1.58
CA GLY A 102 -14.81 28.16 0.98
C GLY A 102 -15.15 27.26 -0.22
N LYS A 103 -14.41 26.17 -0.43
CA LYS A 103 -14.62 25.22 -1.52
C LYS A 103 -15.47 24.05 -1.02
N ALA A 104 -16.52 23.71 -1.76
CA ALA A 104 -17.37 22.57 -1.44
C ALA A 104 -16.65 21.27 -1.82
N ALA A 105 -16.57 20.33 -0.89
CA ALA A 105 -16.05 18.99 -1.12
C ALA A 105 -17.03 17.94 -0.58
N THR A 106 -17.04 16.78 -1.23
CA THR A 106 -17.90 15.66 -0.88
C THR A 106 -17.03 14.46 -0.56
N VAL A 107 -17.26 13.82 0.58
CA VAL A 107 -16.61 12.57 0.97
C VAL A 107 -17.66 11.47 1.01
N ARG A 108 -17.46 10.44 0.19
CA ARG A 108 -18.32 9.27 0.08
C ARG A 108 -17.63 8.06 0.66
N SER A 109 -18.31 7.35 1.56
CA SER A 109 -17.89 6.05 2.09
C SER A 109 -18.80 4.97 1.52
N VAL A 110 -18.22 3.91 0.99
CA VAL A 110 -18.94 2.71 0.53
C VAL A 110 -18.24 1.47 1.07
N ARG A 111 -19.02 0.46 1.47
CA ARG A 111 -18.49 -0.86 1.81
C ARG A 111 -18.39 -1.70 0.54
N LEU A 112 -17.28 -2.41 0.40
CA LEU A 112 -17.04 -3.31 -0.74
C LEU A 112 -17.44 -4.74 -0.37
N ALA A 113 -18.66 -5.14 -0.74
CA ALA A 113 -19.21 -6.45 -0.44
C ALA A 113 -19.10 -7.42 -1.63
N TRP A 114 -18.79 -8.68 -1.35
CA TRP A 114 -18.75 -9.73 -2.37
C TRP A 114 -20.16 -10.26 -2.65
N ALA A 115 -20.54 -10.28 -3.93
CA ALA A 115 -21.77 -10.87 -4.43
C ALA A 115 -21.43 -11.97 -5.46
N PHE A 116 -22.19 -13.06 -5.46
CA PHE A 116 -22.02 -14.13 -6.44
C PHE A 116 -22.98 -13.93 -7.61
N GLU A 117 -22.45 -13.56 -8.78
CA GLU A 117 -23.22 -13.25 -9.99
C GLU A 117 -22.66 -14.02 -11.19
N ASN A 118 -23.52 -14.65 -11.98
CA ASN A 118 -23.16 -15.37 -13.22
C ASN A 118 -22.04 -16.43 -13.07
N GLY A 119 -21.86 -16.99 -11.87
CA GLY A 119 -20.81 -17.99 -11.61
C GLY A 119 -19.49 -17.41 -11.09
N GLU A 120 -19.40 -16.09 -10.92
CA GLU A 120 -18.21 -15.40 -10.44
C GLU A 120 -18.52 -14.56 -9.20
N TRP A 121 -17.52 -14.39 -8.33
CA TRP A 121 -17.60 -13.46 -7.21
C TRP A 121 -17.21 -12.07 -7.69
N VAL A 122 -18.11 -11.11 -7.55
CA VAL A 122 -17.93 -9.72 -7.96
C VAL A 122 -18.05 -8.81 -6.76
N GLN A 123 -17.18 -7.81 -6.67
CA GLN A 123 -17.22 -6.82 -5.60
C GLN A 123 -18.22 -5.72 -5.94
N GLN A 124 -19.14 -5.41 -5.03
CA GLN A 124 -20.18 -4.39 -5.18
C GLN A 124 -20.07 -3.34 -4.08
N GLU A 125 -20.33 -2.08 -4.45
CA GLU A 125 -20.44 -0.97 -3.49
C GLU A 125 -21.82 -1.02 -2.81
N VAL A 126 -21.84 -1.11 -1.48
CA VAL A 126 -23.05 -1.12 -0.65
C VAL A 126 -22.88 -0.16 0.54
N ASP A 127 -23.97 0.08 1.28
CA ASP A 127 -23.98 0.89 2.51
C ASP A 127 -23.39 2.31 2.33
N GLU A 128 -23.75 2.97 1.23
CA GLU A 128 -23.25 4.31 0.90
C GLU A 128 -23.61 5.36 1.95
N GLN A 129 -22.60 6.12 2.37
CA GLN A 129 -22.73 7.27 3.25
C GLN A 129 -21.99 8.47 2.65
N VAL A 130 -22.53 9.68 2.85
CA VAL A 130 -21.99 10.91 2.28
C VAL A 130 -21.83 11.97 3.37
N CYS A 131 -20.67 12.63 3.37
CA CYS A 131 -20.36 13.79 4.18
C CYS A 131 -20.04 14.96 3.24
N GLU A 132 -20.82 16.03 3.32
CA GLU A 132 -20.59 17.26 2.55
C GLU A 132 -19.95 18.31 3.47
N ILE A 133 -18.85 18.89 3.02
CA ILE A 133 -18.12 19.92 3.77
C ILE A 133 -17.83 21.14 2.89
N THR A 134 -17.67 22.28 3.55
CA THR A 134 -17.07 23.47 2.97
C THR A 134 -15.71 23.67 3.62
N SER A 135 -14.64 23.74 2.83
CA SER A 135 -13.29 23.85 3.35
C SER A 135 -13.08 25.14 4.16
N THR A 136 -12.25 25.04 5.20
CA THR A 136 -11.81 26.17 6.01
C THR A 136 -10.28 26.10 6.18
N ALA A 137 -9.69 27.06 6.90
CA ALA A 137 -8.27 27.04 7.23
C ALA A 137 -7.85 25.76 8.01
N GLU A 138 -8.77 25.18 8.79
CA GLU A 138 -8.54 23.96 9.57
C GLU A 138 -9.22 22.75 8.91
N PRO A 139 -8.63 21.54 9.04
CA PRO A 139 -9.25 20.32 8.53
C PRO A 139 -10.67 20.11 9.09
N GLN A 140 -11.60 19.70 8.25
CA GLN A 140 -13.00 19.46 8.61
C GLN A 140 -13.25 17.96 8.85
N PRO A 141 -13.91 17.56 9.95
CA PRO A 141 -14.13 16.16 10.25
C PRO A 141 -15.30 15.56 9.46
N CYS A 142 -15.16 14.32 9.04
CA CYS A 142 -16.22 13.45 8.51
C CYS A 142 -16.18 12.10 9.25
N SER A 143 -17.35 11.66 9.72
CA SER A 143 -17.53 10.41 10.46
C SER A 143 -18.47 9.48 9.68
N PHE A 144 -18.08 8.21 9.53
CA PHE A 144 -18.89 7.20 8.83
C PHE A 144 -19.13 5.99 9.74
N ALA A 145 -20.39 5.59 9.88
CA ALA A 145 -20.74 4.44 10.71
C ALA A 145 -20.35 3.12 10.05
N THR A 146 -19.91 2.14 10.85
CA THR A 146 -19.37 0.85 10.40
C THR A 146 -20.17 -0.32 10.99
N THR A 147 -21.46 -0.38 10.69
CA THR A 147 -22.33 -1.43 11.23
C THR A 147 -21.97 -2.83 10.75
N GLU A 148 -21.20 -2.94 9.66
CA GLU A 148 -20.68 -4.19 9.12
C GLU A 148 -19.16 -4.14 8.99
N GLY A 149 -18.52 -5.31 9.13
CA GLY A 149 -17.08 -5.44 8.91
C GLY A 149 -16.74 -5.57 7.42
N GLY A 150 -15.46 -5.40 7.08
CA GLY A 150 -14.93 -5.59 5.74
C GLY A 150 -14.11 -4.41 5.23
N GLU A 151 -13.91 -4.37 3.92
CA GLU A 151 -13.18 -3.31 3.23
C GLU A 151 -14.14 -2.16 2.87
N TYR A 152 -13.70 -0.94 3.15
CA TYR A 152 -14.40 0.29 2.83
C TYR A 152 -13.55 1.15 1.90
N ARG A 153 -14.20 1.77 0.90
CA ARG A 153 -13.58 2.74 0.01
C ARG A 153 -14.09 4.12 0.35
N ILE A 154 -13.17 5.01 0.72
CA ILE A 154 -13.46 6.40 1.05
C ILE A 154 -12.97 7.27 -0.09
N THR A 155 -13.91 7.97 -0.74
CA THR A 155 -13.66 8.79 -1.92
C THR A 155 -14.00 10.23 -1.60
N ALA A 156 -12.99 11.11 -1.58
CA ALA A 156 -13.19 12.56 -1.47
C ALA A 156 -13.08 13.20 -2.85
N GLN A 157 -13.95 14.17 -3.12
CA GLN A 157 -14.05 14.87 -4.39
C GLN A 157 -14.19 16.38 -4.17
N VAL A 158 -13.53 17.16 -5.03
CA VAL A 158 -13.63 18.63 -5.08
C VAL A 158 -13.58 19.12 -6.52
N ARG A 159 -14.28 20.21 -6.82
CA ARG A 159 -14.25 20.88 -8.13
C ARG A 159 -13.67 22.27 -8.01
N ASP A 160 -12.89 22.66 -9.01
CA ASP A 160 -12.44 24.05 -9.16
C ASP A 160 -13.48 24.93 -9.86
N GLU A 161 -13.16 26.21 -10.04
CA GLU A 161 -14.05 27.21 -10.65
C GLU A 161 -14.35 26.94 -12.14
N THR A 162 -13.57 26.06 -12.76
CA THR A 162 -13.78 25.60 -14.15
C THR A 162 -14.47 24.23 -14.22
N GLU A 163 -15.05 23.76 -13.11
CA GLU A 163 -15.73 22.48 -12.96
C GLU A 163 -14.83 21.24 -13.14
N ARG A 164 -13.50 21.41 -13.13
CA ARG A 164 -12.57 20.29 -13.19
C ARG A 164 -12.50 19.58 -11.85
N LEU A 165 -12.60 18.26 -11.88
CA LEU A 165 -12.70 17.41 -10.70
C LEU A 165 -11.32 16.90 -10.26
N ASN A 166 -11.07 16.94 -8.96
CA ASN A 166 -10.00 16.21 -8.28
C ASN A 166 -10.61 15.19 -7.32
N GLN A 167 -9.92 14.06 -7.14
CA GLN A 167 -10.35 12.98 -6.26
C GLN A 167 -9.19 12.34 -5.50
N THR A 168 -9.44 12.08 -4.22
CA THR A 168 -8.62 11.21 -3.37
C THR A 168 -9.42 9.96 -3.01
N VAL A 169 -8.78 8.80 -3.12
CA VAL A 169 -9.37 7.51 -2.74
C VAL A 169 -8.45 6.85 -1.73
N VAL A 170 -9.00 6.46 -0.59
CA VAL A 170 -8.31 5.66 0.42
C VAL A 170 -9.13 4.42 0.74
N THR A 171 -8.43 3.34 1.06
CA THR A 171 -9.04 2.11 1.58
C THR A 171 -8.97 2.12 3.09
N ALA A 172 -10.05 1.69 3.74
CA ALA A 172 -10.14 1.50 5.18
C ALA A 172 -10.64 0.09 5.48
N TRP A 173 -10.25 -0.46 6.63
CA TRP A 173 -10.64 -1.80 7.03
C TRP A 173 -11.42 -1.76 8.35
N VAL A 174 -12.53 -2.49 8.40
CA VAL A 174 -13.31 -2.69 9.63
C VAL A 174 -13.23 -4.15 9.99
N SER A 175 -12.89 -4.46 11.24
CA SER A 175 -12.80 -5.85 11.72
C SER A 175 -14.07 -6.64 11.40
N GLY A 176 -13.91 -7.91 11.02
CA GLY A 176 -14.98 -8.76 10.49
C GLY A 176 -15.15 -8.59 8.98
N GLY A 177 -16.33 -8.96 8.48
CA GLY A 177 -16.68 -8.90 7.06
C GLY A 177 -16.61 -10.26 6.36
N GLN A 178 -17.38 -10.39 5.29
CA GLN A 178 -17.40 -11.61 4.47
C GLN A 178 -16.24 -11.58 3.48
N MET A 179 -15.39 -12.60 3.53
CA MET A 179 -14.40 -12.87 2.49
C MET A 179 -14.91 -13.94 1.52
N VAL A 180 -14.35 -13.94 0.31
CA VAL A 180 -14.69 -14.94 -0.71
C VAL A 180 -14.30 -16.32 -0.17
N PRO A 181 -15.25 -17.25 -0.06
CA PRO A 181 -14.96 -18.55 0.51
C PRO A 181 -14.25 -19.43 -0.53
N SER A 182 -13.19 -20.14 -0.11
CA SER A 182 -12.47 -21.08 -0.97
C SER A 182 -13.09 -22.48 -0.94
N ARG A 183 -13.17 -23.13 -2.10
CA ARG A 183 -13.61 -24.53 -2.23
C ARG A 183 -12.46 -25.53 -2.02
N ASP A 184 -11.23 -25.14 -2.37
CA ASP A 184 -10.06 -26.01 -2.36
C ASP A 184 -9.21 -25.85 -1.09
N LEU A 185 -8.47 -26.92 -0.72
CA LEU A 185 -7.48 -26.91 0.36
C LEU A 185 -6.16 -26.23 -0.03
N GLU A 186 -6.24 -25.06 -0.61
CA GLU A 186 -5.05 -24.28 -0.93
C GLU A 186 -4.64 -23.39 0.24
N GLN A 187 -3.38 -22.96 0.21
CA GLN A 187 -2.89 -21.99 1.18
C GLN A 187 -3.59 -20.66 0.90
N GLN A 188 -4.43 -20.22 1.83
CA GLN A 188 -5.14 -18.97 1.68
C GLN A 188 -4.27 -17.80 2.17
N SER A 189 -4.65 -16.57 1.82
CA SER A 189 -3.93 -15.36 2.23
C SER A 189 -4.64 -14.69 3.40
N LEU A 190 -3.88 -14.23 4.38
CA LEU A 190 -4.37 -13.32 5.42
C LEU A 190 -4.25 -11.88 4.93
N VAL A 191 -5.27 -11.07 5.22
CA VAL A 191 -5.18 -9.62 5.10
C VAL A 191 -4.58 -9.11 6.42
N LEU A 192 -3.43 -8.42 6.32
CA LEU A 192 -2.73 -7.81 7.45
C LEU A 192 -2.75 -6.29 7.27
N VAL A 193 -3.37 -5.56 8.20
CA VAL A 193 -3.51 -4.10 8.12
C VAL A 193 -2.87 -3.48 9.35
N PRO A 194 -1.74 -2.76 9.20
CA PRO A 194 -1.15 -2.01 10.30
C PRO A 194 -2.01 -0.78 10.62
N ASP A 195 -1.99 -0.31 11.86
CA ASP A 195 -2.70 0.91 12.27
C ASP A 195 -2.03 2.18 11.71
N LYS A 196 -0.71 2.14 11.51
CA LYS A 196 0.10 3.25 10.98
C LYS A 196 1.08 2.79 9.90
N GLU A 197 1.50 3.74 9.07
CA GLU A 197 2.54 3.53 8.06
C GLU A 197 3.94 3.42 8.68
N ASN A 198 4.23 4.27 9.67
CA ASN A 198 5.54 4.39 10.31
C ASN A 198 5.40 4.31 11.83
N TYR A 199 6.37 3.68 12.48
CA TYR A 199 6.46 3.57 13.93
C TYR A 199 7.76 4.15 14.47
N ALA A 200 7.72 4.61 15.71
CA ALA A 200 8.90 4.98 16.48
C ALA A 200 9.20 3.92 17.56
N PRO A 201 10.45 3.78 18.01
CA PRO A 201 10.76 3.03 19.22
C PRO A 201 9.93 3.51 20.41
N GLY A 202 9.29 2.57 21.12
CA GLY A 202 8.37 2.85 22.22
C GLY A 202 6.89 2.78 21.82
N ASP A 203 6.58 2.83 20.52
CA ASP A 203 5.22 2.57 20.03
C ASP A 203 4.82 1.11 20.20
N THR A 204 3.52 0.85 20.20
CA THR A 204 2.94 -0.49 20.01
C THR A 204 2.21 -0.49 18.67
N ALA A 205 2.72 -1.25 17.70
CA ALA A 205 2.02 -1.43 16.43
C ALA A 205 0.81 -2.33 16.64
N ARG A 206 -0.36 -1.91 16.15
CA ARG A 206 -1.57 -2.73 16.14
C ARG A 206 -1.79 -3.22 14.71
N VAL A 207 -1.87 -4.53 14.53
CA VAL A 207 -2.07 -5.12 13.20
C VAL A 207 -3.36 -5.93 13.21
N LEU A 208 -4.33 -5.49 12.40
CA LEU A 208 -5.55 -6.27 12.14
C LEU A 208 -5.19 -7.47 11.26
N VAL A 209 -5.54 -8.66 11.75
CA VAL A 209 -5.51 -9.91 11.00
C VAL A 209 -6.94 -10.22 10.57
N GLN A 210 -7.12 -10.42 9.28
CA GLN A 210 -8.37 -10.83 8.66
C GLN A 210 -8.14 -12.15 7.93
N ALA A 211 -8.80 -13.21 8.41
CA ALA A 211 -8.75 -14.53 7.84
C ALA A 211 -10.03 -14.86 7.04
N PRO A 212 -9.91 -15.62 5.94
CA PRO A 212 -11.03 -16.03 5.10
C PRO A 212 -11.92 -17.14 5.71
N PHE A 213 -11.82 -17.36 7.02
CA PHE A 213 -12.61 -18.33 7.78
C PHE A 213 -12.81 -17.84 9.22
N ALA A 214 -13.92 -18.22 9.84
CA ALA A 214 -14.39 -17.63 11.10
C ALA A 214 -13.55 -18.01 12.33
N ASP A 215 -13.18 -19.29 12.47
CA ASP A 215 -12.49 -19.78 13.66
C ASP A 215 -11.11 -20.31 13.31
N GLY A 216 -10.11 -19.98 14.13
CA GLY A 216 -8.75 -20.48 13.96
C GLY A 216 -7.80 -20.11 15.08
N GLN A 217 -6.71 -20.86 15.17
CA GLN A 217 -5.57 -20.60 16.04
C GLN A 217 -4.40 -20.11 15.18
N GLY A 218 -3.81 -19.00 15.60
CA GLY A 218 -2.75 -18.31 14.91
C GLY A 218 -1.41 -18.38 15.64
N LEU A 219 -0.34 -18.19 14.86
CA LEU A 219 1.01 -17.95 15.32
C LEU A 219 1.53 -16.68 14.65
N LEU A 220 1.85 -15.66 15.45
CA LEU A 220 2.63 -14.51 15.05
C LEU A 220 4.11 -14.86 15.25
N THR A 221 4.91 -14.65 14.20
CA THR A 221 6.38 -14.71 14.26
C THR A 221 6.92 -13.33 13.92
N VAL A 222 7.64 -12.72 14.87
CA VAL A 222 8.30 -11.43 14.66
C VAL A 222 9.78 -11.68 14.45
N ALA A 223 10.33 -11.21 13.34
CA ALA A 223 11.67 -11.58 12.89
C ALA A 223 12.43 -10.40 12.26
N ARG A 224 13.73 -10.37 12.52
CA ARG A 224 14.72 -9.45 11.95
C ARG A 224 16.09 -10.09 12.10
N SER A 225 16.68 -10.54 11.00
CA SER A 225 17.91 -11.35 11.01
C SER A 225 17.84 -12.56 11.97
N GLY A 226 16.69 -13.25 11.94
CA GLY A 226 16.32 -14.33 12.85
C GLY A 226 15.02 -14.04 13.59
N ILE A 227 14.46 -15.06 14.24
CA ILE A 227 13.24 -14.95 15.05
C ILE A 227 13.57 -14.16 16.32
N LEU A 228 12.83 -13.08 16.55
CA LEU A 228 12.90 -12.29 17.77
C LEU A 228 12.01 -12.92 18.85
N TYR A 229 10.75 -13.19 18.51
CA TYR A 229 9.80 -13.92 19.35
C TYR A 229 8.64 -14.46 18.53
N THR A 230 7.85 -15.34 19.15
CA THR A 230 6.60 -15.86 18.61
C THR A 230 5.48 -15.72 19.63
N GLU A 231 4.26 -15.54 19.16
CA GLU A 231 3.08 -15.40 20.00
C GLU A 231 1.89 -16.15 19.41
N ASN A 232 1.16 -16.87 20.24
CA ASN A 232 -0.08 -17.54 19.85
C ASN A 232 -1.27 -16.62 20.05
N PHE A 233 -2.23 -16.66 19.14
CA PHE A 233 -3.49 -15.93 19.25
C PHE A 233 -4.64 -16.76 18.69
N SER A 234 -5.88 -16.37 19.00
CA SER A 234 -7.09 -16.95 18.42
C SER A 234 -7.83 -15.92 17.59
N LEU A 235 -8.48 -16.37 16.53
CA LEU A 235 -9.45 -15.55 15.83
C LEU A 235 -10.78 -15.53 16.57
N ASP A 236 -11.45 -14.38 16.52
CA ASP A 236 -12.85 -14.20 16.83
C ASP A 236 -13.56 -13.65 15.59
N GLY A 237 -14.56 -14.39 15.08
CA GLY A 237 -15.31 -14.00 13.88
C GLY A 237 -14.45 -13.79 12.63
N GLY A 238 -13.33 -14.50 12.51
CA GLY A 238 -12.38 -14.43 11.40
C GLY A 238 -11.34 -13.32 11.55
N THR A 239 -11.29 -12.64 12.70
CA THR A 239 -10.37 -11.54 12.94
C THR A 239 -9.62 -11.62 14.25
N ALA A 240 -8.47 -10.95 14.32
CA ALA A 240 -7.74 -10.69 15.55
C ALA A 240 -6.96 -9.38 15.41
N THR A 241 -6.64 -8.72 16.51
CA THR A 241 -5.70 -7.60 16.52
C THR A 241 -4.44 -8.01 17.27
N LEU A 242 -3.29 -7.94 16.59
CA LEU A 242 -1.99 -8.25 17.15
C LEU A 242 -1.34 -6.97 17.67
N GLU A 243 -0.74 -7.01 18.85
CA GLU A 243 0.00 -5.90 19.44
C GLU A 243 1.49 -6.20 19.45
N ILE A 244 2.27 -5.43 18.69
CA ILE A 244 3.71 -5.65 18.50
C ILE A 244 4.46 -4.46 19.13
N PRO A 245 5.07 -4.62 20.32
CA PRO A 245 5.83 -3.54 20.94
C PRO A 245 7.12 -3.25 20.14
N ILE A 246 7.25 -2.01 19.65
CA ILE A 246 8.34 -1.56 18.79
C ILE A 246 9.53 -1.14 19.66
N LYS A 247 10.64 -1.86 19.51
CA LYS A 247 11.87 -1.62 20.27
C LYS A 247 12.88 -0.84 19.44
N ASP A 248 13.78 -0.12 20.09
CA ASP A 248 14.87 0.62 19.44
C ASP A 248 15.74 -0.26 18.53
N GLY A 249 16.00 -1.52 18.94
CA GLY A 249 16.74 -2.48 18.14
C GLY A 249 16.05 -2.96 16.86
N TYR A 250 14.80 -2.54 16.61
CA TYR A 250 14.05 -2.90 15.40
C TYR A 250 14.28 -1.92 14.25
N LEU A 251 15.01 -0.82 14.46
CA LEU A 251 15.39 0.09 13.37
C LEU A 251 16.13 -0.65 12.24
N PRO A 252 15.87 -0.36 10.95
CA PRO A 252 14.84 0.54 10.44
C PRO A 252 13.48 -0.14 10.17
N ASN A 253 13.37 -1.45 10.39
CA ASN A 253 12.17 -2.24 10.12
C ASN A 253 12.18 -3.59 10.87
N VAL A 254 10.99 -4.14 11.08
CA VAL A 254 10.79 -5.51 11.58
C VAL A 254 9.80 -6.24 10.70
N ASN A 255 10.03 -7.53 10.46
CA ASN A 255 9.16 -8.36 9.64
C ASN A 255 8.26 -9.19 10.55
N ILE A 256 6.99 -9.32 10.18
CA ILE A 256 6.04 -10.20 10.83
C ILE A 256 5.54 -11.24 9.83
N GLN A 257 5.38 -12.46 10.31
CA GLN A 257 4.81 -13.60 9.60
C GLN A 257 3.68 -14.14 10.47
N VAL A 258 2.49 -14.28 9.90
CA VAL A 258 1.28 -14.70 10.60
C VAL A 258 0.77 -15.95 9.92
N ASP A 259 0.63 -17.03 10.68
CA ASP A 259 0.13 -18.31 10.20
C ASP A 259 -1.10 -18.70 11.01
N VAL A 260 -2.24 -18.90 10.34
CA VAL A 260 -3.50 -19.27 11.00
C VAL A 260 -3.98 -20.60 10.49
N ASN A 261 -4.42 -21.43 11.43
CA ASN A 261 -4.99 -22.75 11.19
C ASN A 261 -6.40 -22.81 11.76
N GLY A 262 -7.38 -23.08 10.91
CA GLY A 262 -8.78 -23.10 11.28
C GLY A 262 -9.57 -24.16 10.53
N SER A 263 -10.87 -23.91 10.39
CA SER A 263 -11.77 -24.73 9.61
C SER A 263 -12.76 -23.87 8.85
N ALA A 264 -13.16 -24.34 7.67
CA ALA A 264 -14.16 -23.69 6.83
C ALA A 264 -15.32 -24.65 6.54
N PRO A 265 -16.55 -24.14 6.33
CA PRO A 265 -17.64 -24.98 5.84
C PRO A 265 -17.31 -25.53 4.46
N ARG A 266 -17.72 -26.78 4.18
CA ARG A 266 -17.67 -27.32 2.82
C ARG A 266 -18.73 -26.66 1.96
N LEU A 267 -18.39 -26.25 0.75
CA LEU A 267 -19.29 -25.55 -0.15
C LEU A 267 -19.72 -26.43 -1.32
N ASP A 268 -20.97 -26.29 -1.74
CA ASP A 268 -21.50 -26.89 -2.98
C ASP A 268 -21.00 -26.15 -4.24
N ASP A 269 -21.43 -26.60 -5.42
CA ASP A 269 -21.09 -25.96 -6.71
C ASP A 269 -21.60 -24.52 -6.84
N LYS A 270 -22.47 -24.07 -5.93
CA LYS A 270 -23.05 -22.73 -5.88
C LYS A 270 -22.47 -21.90 -4.73
N GLY A 271 -21.37 -22.36 -4.11
CA GLY A 271 -20.71 -21.64 -3.01
C GLY A 271 -21.49 -21.65 -1.70
N LYS A 272 -22.50 -22.51 -1.55
CA LYS A 272 -23.32 -22.59 -0.33
C LYS A 272 -22.81 -23.70 0.59
N PRO A 273 -22.80 -23.49 1.92
CA PRO A 273 -22.47 -24.53 2.87
C PRO A 273 -23.30 -25.80 2.64
N VAL A 274 -22.63 -26.95 2.54
CA VAL A 274 -23.28 -28.27 2.46
C VAL A 274 -23.81 -28.64 3.83
N GLU A 275 -25.13 -28.67 3.98
CA GLU A 275 -25.78 -29.00 5.24
C GLU A 275 -25.41 -30.41 5.72
N GLY A 276 -25.05 -30.55 6.99
CA GLY A 276 -24.66 -31.83 7.60
C GLY A 276 -23.25 -32.34 7.27
N ALA A 277 -22.50 -31.67 6.39
CA ALA A 277 -21.12 -32.04 6.11
C ALA A 277 -20.16 -31.54 7.21
N PRO A 278 -19.14 -32.34 7.59
CA PRO A 278 -18.11 -31.87 8.52
C PRO A 278 -17.29 -30.76 7.87
N ALA A 279 -16.90 -29.76 8.67
CA ALA A 279 -16.03 -28.69 8.24
C ALA A 279 -14.70 -29.25 7.68
N GLN A 280 -14.15 -28.57 6.69
CA GLN A 280 -12.83 -28.90 6.16
C GLN A 280 -11.74 -28.06 6.85
N PRO A 281 -10.51 -28.58 7.00
CA PRO A 281 -9.39 -27.78 7.45
C PRO A 281 -9.23 -26.52 6.58
N ALA A 282 -8.83 -25.42 7.20
CA ALA A 282 -8.44 -24.21 6.50
C ALA A 282 -7.14 -23.68 7.10
N TYR A 283 -6.34 -23.02 6.28
CA TYR A 283 -5.14 -22.35 6.75
C TYR A 283 -4.81 -21.18 5.85
N ALA A 284 -4.29 -20.12 6.46
CA ALA A 284 -3.93 -18.90 5.78
C ALA A 284 -2.62 -18.35 6.33
N THR A 285 -1.85 -17.71 5.46
CA THR A 285 -0.59 -17.06 5.80
C THR A 285 -0.62 -15.60 5.36
N GLY A 286 0.06 -14.73 6.10
CA GLY A 286 0.32 -13.36 5.70
C GLY A 286 1.66 -12.90 6.23
N SER A 287 2.31 -11.97 5.54
CA SER A 287 3.53 -11.34 6.02
C SER A 287 3.48 -9.84 5.76
N LEU A 288 4.15 -9.07 6.62
CA LEU A 288 4.22 -7.62 6.54
C LEU A 288 5.56 -7.15 7.10
N SER A 289 6.16 -6.12 6.51
CA SER A 289 7.29 -5.41 7.09
C SER A 289 6.79 -4.10 7.68
N LEU A 290 6.95 -3.91 8.99
CA LEU A 290 6.62 -2.67 9.66
C LEU A 290 7.80 -1.70 9.51
N ASN A 291 7.54 -0.49 9.01
CA ASN A 291 8.55 0.53 8.81
C ASN A 291 8.79 1.30 10.12
N ILE A 292 10.06 1.43 10.51
CA ILE A 292 10.48 2.09 11.74
C ILE A 292 11.63 3.02 11.37
N PRO A 293 11.35 4.18 10.76
CA PRO A 293 12.40 5.07 10.25
C PRO A 293 13.39 5.47 11.35
N PRO A 294 14.71 5.55 11.05
CA PRO A 294 15.75 5.85 12.03
C PRO A 294 15.81 7.34 12.39
N LEU A 295 14.67 7.99 12.61
CA LEU A 295 14.59 9.44 12.90
C LEU A 295 15.46 9.82 14.10
N SER A 296 15.46 9.02 15.16
CA SER A 296 16.29 9.18 16.36
C SER A 296 17.79 8.94 16.15
N ARG A 297 18.21 8.61 14.92
CA ARG A 297 19.61 8.42 14.50
C ARG A 297 20.00 9.37 13.38
N THR A 298 19.07 10.22 12.94
CA THR A 298 19.27 11.22 11.88
C THR A 298 19.60 12.56 12.52
N LEU A 299 20.64 13.22 12.01
CA LEU A 299 20.97 14.60 12.36
C LEU A 299 20.36 15.53 11.31
N ALA A 300 19.69 16.59 11.75
CA ALA A 300 19.30 17.67 10.85
C ALA A 300 20.47 18.66 10.72
N VAL A 301 20.96 18.81 9.48
CA VAL A 301 22.07 19.69 9.15
C VAL A 301 21.55 20.84 8.30
N GLU A 302 21.65 22.04 8.82
CA GLU A 302 21.30 23.28 8.12
C GLU A 302 22.59 24.02 7.77
N ILE A 303 22.72 24.42 6.50
CA ILE A 303 23.88 25.10 5.96
C ILE A 303 23.45 26.48 5.48
N THR A 304 24.05 27.52 6.04
CA THR A 304 23.76 28.92 5.69
C THR A 304 25.04 29.60 5.20
N PRO A 305 25.18 29.90 3.91
CA PRO A 305 26.33 30.66 3.43
C PRO A 305 26.22 32.13 3.85
N ASP A 306 27.35 32.76 4.16
CA ASP A 306 27.38 34.20 4.51
C ASP A 306 26.97 35.09 3.32
N ALA A 307 27.18 34.60 2.09
CA ALA A 307 26.81 35.27 0.84
C ALA A 307 26.30 34.26 -0.19
N THR A 308 25.24 34.62 -0.92
CA THR A 308 24.64 33.79 -1.98
C THR A 308 25.32 33.94 -3.34
N SER A 309 26.22 34.91 -3.48
CA SER A 309 27.01 35.15 -4.69
C SER A 309 28.37 35.71 -4.30
N LEU A 310 29.42 35.28 -5.03
CA LEU A 310 30.81 35.61 -4.76
C LEU A 310 31.56 35.88 -6.06
N ASP A 311 32.45 36.87 -6.03
CA ASP A 311 33.43 37.06 -7.09
C ASP A 311 34.49 35.94 -7.06
N PRO A 312 35.10 35.61 -8.21
CA PRO A 312 36.18 34.62 -8.27
C PRO A 312 37.34 34.95 -7.31
N GLY A 313 37.66 34.01 -6.42
CA GLY A 313 38.74 34.15 -5.44
C GLY A 313 38.37 34.89 -4.14
N ALA A 314 37.12 35.33 -3.99
CA ALA A 314 36.64 35.90 -2.74
C ALA A 314 36.58 34.84 -1.61
N ALA A 315 36.88 35.26 -0.39
CA ALA A 315 36.72 34.44 0.81
C ALA A 315 35.28 34.56 1.34
N THR A 316 34.71 33.45 1.80
CA THR A 316 33.38 33.40 2.42
C THR A 316 33.38 32.42 3.59
N GLY A 317 32.41 32.55 4.48
CA GLY A 317 32.08 31.58 5.50
C GLY A 317 30.79 30.82 5.17
N VAL A 318 30.62 29.70 5.85
CA VAL A 318 29.39 28.92 5.85
C VAL A 318 29.10 28.53 7.30
N ALA A 319 27.96 28.98 7.81
CA ALA A 319 27.47 28.54 9.10
C ALA A 319 26.81 27.16 8.94
N VAL A 320 27.19 26.23 9.80
CA VAL A 320 26.60 24.89 9.86
C VAL A 320 25.96 24.72 11.22
N LYS A 321 24.67 24.42 11.23
CA LYS A 321 23.91 24.07 12.43
C LYS A 321 23.55 22.59 12.36
N VAL A 322 23.91 21.87 13.40
CA VAL A 322 23.62 20.43 13.54
C VAL A 322 22.76 20.24 14.77
N VAL A 323 21.59 19.66 14.57
CA VAL A 323 20.69 19.29 15.67
C VAL A 323 20.29 17.83 15.56
N ASP A 324 20.00 17.22 16.70
CA ASP A 324 19.45 15.87 16.75
C ASP A 324 17.94 15.86 16.45
N ALA A 325 17.33 14.67 16.59
CA ALA A 325 15.90 14.46 16.33
C ALA A 325 14.99 15.24 17.29
N ASP A 326 15.47 15.61 18.48
CA ASP A 326 14.74 16.41 19.47
C ASP A 326 14.96 17.92 19.25
N GLY A 327 15.76 18.30 18.24
CA GLY A 327 16.12 19.68 17.92
C GLY A 327 17.22 20.25 18.82
N ALA A 328 17.88 19.42 19.64
CA ALA A 328 18.96 19.86 20.50
C ALA A 328 20.28 19.96 19.71
N PRO A 329 21.11 21.00 19.97
CA PRO A 329 22.43 21.12 19.36
C PRO A 329 23.32 19.93 19.71
N VAL A 330 23.98 19.35 18.71
CA VAL A 330 24.87 18.20 18.91
C VAL A 330 26.29 18.68 19.23
N GLU A 331 26.74 18.44 20.45
CA GLU A 331 28.12 18.73 20.85
C GLU A 331 29.10 17.73 20.21
N GLY A 332 30.21 18.24 19.68
CA GLY A 332 31.26 17.39 19.09
C GLY A 332 30.90 16.74 17.76
N ALA A 333 29.90 17.27 17.03
CA ALA A 333 29.58 16.80 15.69
C ALA A 333 30.79 16.91 14.74
N GLU A 334 31.14 15.82 14.09
CA GLU A 334 32.19 15.77 13.07
C GLU A 334 31.60 16.14 11.70
N LEU A 335 32.24 17.08 11.00
CA LEU A 335 31.74 17.61 9.73
C LEU A 335 32.77 17.39 8.62
N ALA A 336 32.30 16.92 7.47
CA ALA A 336 33.05 16.90 6.22
C ALA A 336 32.34 17.80 5.21
N ILE A 337 32.98 18.92 4.86
CA ILE A 337 32.46 19.87 3.86
C ILE A 337 33.15 19.59 2.53
N VAL A 338 32.35 19.35 1.48
CA VAL A 338 32.83 19.14 0.12
C VAL A 338 32.24 20.24 -0.76
N VAL A 339 33.10 20.92 -1.52
CA VAL A 339 32.71 21.98 -2.46
C VAL A 339 33.07 21.49 -3.85
N VAL A 340 32.08 21.37 -4.74
CA VAL A 340 32.23 20.81 -6.09
C VAL A 340 31.58 21.75 -7.11
N ASP A 341 32.12 21.76 -8.33
CA ASP A 341 31.51 22.43 -9.47
C ASP A 341 30.26 21.66 -9.93
N GLU A 342 29.13 22.36 -10.01
CA GLU A 342 27.84 21.81 -10.43
C GLU A 342 27.91 21.17 -11.82
N ALA A 343 28.73 21.71 -12.74
CA ALA A 343 28.88 21.15 -14.07
C ALA A 343 29.46 19.74 -14.05
N VAL A 344 30.24 19.38 -13.02
CA VAL A 344 30.78 18.03 -12.84
C VAL A 344 29.70 17.08 -12.32
N LEU A 345 28.88 17.52 -11.36
CA LEU A 345 27.80 16.69 -10.78
C LEU A 345 26.68 16.43 -11.80
N ALA A 346 26.33 17.45 -12.59
CA ALA A 346 25.27 17.37 -13.59
C ALA A 346 25.57 16.35 -14.70
N LEU A 347 26.85 16.09 -15.04
CA LEU A 347 27.23 15.10 -16.05
C LEU A 347 26.79 13.67 -15.70
N THR A 348 26.73 13.35 -14.41
CA THR A 348 26.34 12.02 -13.93
C THR A 348 25.00 12.01 -13.20
N GLY A 349 24.38 13.18 -13.01
CA GLY A 349 23.24 13.33 -12.10
C GLY A 349 23.59 12.91 -10.67
N TYR A 350 24.80 13.24 -10.20
CA TYR A 350 25.27 12.81 -8.88
C TYR A 350 24.38 13.38 -7.78
N GLN A 351 23.91 12.51 -6.89
CA GLN A 351 23.25 12.89 -5.65
C GLN A 351 24.10 12.43 -4.47
N LEU A 352 24.25 13.28 -3.46
CA LEU A 352 24.92 12.89 -2.23
C LEU A 352 24.10 11.78 -1.57
N ALA A 353 24.71 10.60 -1.40
CA ALA A 353 24.05 9.48 -0.78
C ALA A 353 23.70 9.81 0.68
N ASP A 354 22.50 9.44 1.11
CA ASP A 354 22.11 9.57 2.51
C ASP A 354 22.95 8.60 3.37
N PRO A 355 23.81 9.10 4.27
CA PRO A 355 24.62 8.25 5.12
C PRO A 355 23.75 7.42 6.07
N VAL A 356 22.58 7.93 6.49
CA VAL A 356 21.69 7.20 7.40
C VAL A 356 21.15 5.97 6.71
N ALA A 357 20.66 6.09 5.48
CA ALA A 357 20.21 4.96 4.67
C ALA A 357 21.31 3.89 4.43
N THR A 358 22.59 4.30 4.44
CA THR A 358 23.73 3.38 4.30
C THR A 358 23.97 2.54 5.57
N PHE A 359 23.83 3.14 6.76
CA PHE A 359 24.02 2.42 8.03
C PHE A 359 22.75 1.70 8.52
N TYR A 360 21.58 2.25 8.19
CA TYR A 360 20.27 1.75 8.55
C TYR A 360 19.54 1.22 7.31
N THR A 361 20.15 0.25 6.64
CA THR A 361 19.50 -0.48 5.55
C THR A 361 18.38 -1.39 6.08
N ALA A 362 17.29 -1.52 5.32
CA ALA A 362 16.24 -2.49 5.62
C ALA A 362 16.82 -3.90 5.84
N ARG A 363 16.32 -4.58 6.86
CA ARG A 363 16.72 -5.93 7.25
C ARG A 363 15.62 -6.92 6.94
N SER A 364 15.99 -7.99 6.25
CA SER A 364 15.13 -9.16 6.05
C SER A 364 14.89 -9.92 7.35
N ALA A 365 13.88 -10.78 7.33
CA ALA A 365 13.63 -11.70 8.43
C ALA A 365 14.76 -12.72 8.61
N ASP A 366 15.50 -13.05 7.54
CA ASP A 366 16.48 -14.15 7.45
C ASP A 366 15.91 -15.51 7.90
N THR A 367 14.62 -15.70 7.64
CA THR A 367 13.87 -16.92 7.93
C THR A 367 13.10 -17.37 6.70
N SER A 368 12.86 -18.67 6.56
CA SER A 368 11.97 -19.24 5.55
C SER A 368 10.94 -20.16 6.20
N SER A 369 9.71 -20.09 5.70
CA SER A 369 8.59 -20.93 6.14
C SER A 369 8.29 -22.00 5.09
N TYR A 370 8.05 -23.23 5.54
CA TYR A 370 7.68 -24.35 4.68
C TYR A 370 6.40 -24.99 5.22
N TYR A 371 5.43 -25.21 4.33
CA TYR A 371 4.10 -25.67 4.69
C TYR A 371 3.81 -27.05 4.08
N GLY A 372 3.50 -28.03 4.93
CA GLY A 372 3.11 -29.38 4.49
C GLY A 372 1.61 -29.55 4.23
N ARG A 373 0.77 -28.58 4.62
CA ARG A 373 -0.71 -28.76 4.63
C ARG A 373 -1.33 -28.96 3.24
N GLN A 374 -0.72 -28.41 2.19
CA GLN A 374 -1.15 -28.63 0.80
C GLN A 374 -1.09 -30.12 0.39
N SER A 375 -0.26 -30.94 1.06
CA SER A 375 -0.15 -32.37 0.78
C SER A 375 -1.25 -33.22 1.45
N MET A 376 -2.14 -32.61 2.24
CA MET A 376 -3.25 -33.32 2.87
C MET A 376 -4.37 -33.59 1.86
N VAL A 377 -4.73 -34.85 1.68
CA VAL A 377 -5.88 -35.25 0.86
C VAL A 377 -7.15 -35.16 1.70
N LEU A 378 -8.14 -34.38 1.24
CA LEU A 378 -9.48 -34.40 1.84
C LEU A 378 -10.17 -35.73 1.57
N ALA A 379 -10.76 -36.31 2.61
CA ALA A 379 -11.75 -37.38 2.42
C ALA A 379 -12.96 -36.83 1.64
N ASN A 380 -13.42 -37.60 0.65
CA ASN A 380 -14.61 -37.26 -0.13
C ASN A 380 -15.85 -37.35 0.79
N PRO A 381 -16.65 -36.28 0.91
CA PRO A 381 -17.81 -36.23 1.80
C PRO A 381 -18.88 -37.29 1.44
N ASP A 382 -19.00 -37.69 0.17
CA ASP A 382 -19.92 -38.75 -0.26
C ASP A 382 -19.49 -40.13 0.30
N LEU A 383 -18.19 -40.35 0.48
CA LEU A 383 -17.65 -41.56 1.10
C LEU A 383 -17.82 -41.54 2.63
N LEU A 384 -17.76 -40.36 3.26
CA LEU A 384 -17.95 -40.18 4.69
C LEU A 384 -19.42 -40.37 5.13
N GLN A 385 -20.39 -39.95 4.30
CA GLN A 385 -21.81 -40.21 4.56
C GLN A 385 -22.17 -41.69 4.41
N ALA A 386 -21.53 -42.41 3.48
CA ALA A 386 -21.72 -43.84 3.31
C ALA A 386 -21.25 -44.65 4.53
N GLU A 387 -20.19 -44.21 5.22
CA GLU A 387 -19.70 -44.84 6.45
C GLU A 387 -20.61 -44.60 7.67
N GLN A 388 -21.24 -43.42 7.79
CA GLN A 388 -22.18 -43.15 8.90
C GLN A 388 -23.47 -43.98 8.82
N GLY A 389 -23.83 -44.49 7.64
CA GLY A 389 -24.95 -45.41 7.44
C GLY A 389 -24.63 -46.89 7.68
N LEU A 390 -23.35 -47.25 7.83
CA LEU A 390 -22.89 -48.63 7.98
C LEU A 390 -22.23 -48.82 9.34
N GLY A 391 -23.05 -49.04 10.36
CA GLY A 391 -22.57 -49.57 11.63
C GLY A 391 -21.96 -50.96 11.42
N GLY A 392 -20.65 -51.09 11.67
CA GLY A 392 -19.98 -52.38 11.84
C GLY A 392 -18.72 -52.52 11.01
N GLY A 393 -17.61 -52.80 11.68
CA GLY A 393 -16.26 -52.80 11.11
C GLY A 393 -16.04 -53.75 9.94
N GLY A 394 -15.08 -53.39 9.09
CA GLY A 394 -14.63 -54.24 8.00
C GLY A 394 -13.64 -53.55 7.06
N ASP A 395 -12.35 -53.82 7.30
CA ASP A 395 -11.25 -53.91 6.34
C ASP A 395 -10.83 -52.68 5.49
N LEU A 396 -9.62 -52.20 5.82
CA LEU A 396 -8.81 -51.29 5.02
C LEU A 396 -8.35 -51.98 3.73
N MET A 397 -9.11 -51.82 2.65
CA MET A 397 -8.62 -52.05 1.29
C MET A 397 -8.25 -50.70 0.66
N MET A 398 -6.96 -50.37 0.67
CA MET A 398 -6.40 -49.37 -0.25
C MET A 398 -6.77 -49.77 -1.68
N ARG A 399 -7.72 -49.04 -2.28
CA ARG A 399 -7.95 -49.11 -3.73
C ARG A 399 -7.03 -48.11 -4.41
N GLU A 400 -5.96 -48.71 -4.94
CA GLU A 400 -5.11 -48.30 -6.05
C GLU A 400 -5.56 -47.05 -6.81
N SER A 401 -4.65 -46.08 -6.84
CA SER A 401 -4.64 -44.85 -7.63
C SER A 401 -4.99 -45.08 -9.11
N ALA A 402 -5.98 -44.35 -9.62
CA ALA A 402 -6.17 -44.20 -11.06
C ALA A 402 -5.16 -43.16 -11.62
N PRO A 403 -4.58 -43.41 -12.81
CA PRO A 403 -3.48 -42.61 -13.35
C PRO A 403 -3.93 -41.23 -13.85
N TYR A 404 -3.05 -40.24 -13.65
CA TYR A 404 -3.10 -38.92 -14.28
C TYR A 404 -3.20 -39.07 -15.81
N ALA A 405 -4.25 -38.50 -16.40
CA ALA A 405 -4.31 -38.24 -17.82
C ALA A 405 -3.46 -37.01 -18.13
N THR A 406 -2.27 -37.24 -18.70
CA THR A 406 -1.50 -36.22 -19.40
C THR A 406 -2.25 -35.77 -20.64
N ALA A 407 -2.60 -34.49 -20.73
CA ALA A 407 -2.97 -33.85 -21.99
C ALA A 407 -1.84 -32.91 -22.42
N THR A 408 -1.11 -33.33 -23.45
CA THR A 408 -0.28 -32.47 -24.29
C THR A 408 -1.00 -32.29 -25.63
N ALA A 409 -1.36 -31.05 -25.95
CA ALA A 409 -1.25 -30.42 -27.26
C ALA A 409 -1.42 -28.91 -27.08
#